data_AF-A0A7W1IUC7-F1
#
_entry.id   AF-A0A7W1IUC7-F1
#
_cell.length_a   1.000
_cell.length_b   1.000
_cell.length_c   1.000
_cell.angle_alpha   90.00
_cell.angle_beta   90.00
_cell.angle_gamma   90.00
#
_symmetry.space_group_name_H-M   'P 1'
#
loop_
_entity.id
_entity.type
_entity.pdbx_description
1 polymer ?
#
loop_
_entity_poly.entity_id
_entity_poly.type
_entity_poly.pdbx_seq_one_letter_code
_entity_poly.pdbx_strand_id
1 'polypeptide(L)' 'MNESTESREVLARLKTEVFESSNQHLALALGRPVDEIDLWFQGGEIDEDAQEKINGLAQERLAE' A
#
# COMPACT_ATOMS: atom_id res chain seq x y z
N MET A 1 -13.79 10.78 -8.54
CA MET A 1 -13.41 9.52 -7.87
C MET A 1 -12.29 9.89 -6.92
N ASN A 2 -12.40 9.56 -5.63
CA ASN A 2 -11.40 9.94 -4.63
C ASN A 2 -10.15 9.07 -4.83
N GLU A 3 -9.06 9.67 -5.28
CA GLU A 3 -7.77 8.98 -5.55
C GLU A 3 -7.26 8.20 -4.32
N SER A 4 -7.55 8.65 -3.10
CA SER A 4 -7.17 7.95 -1.87
C SER A 4 -7.91 6.61 -1.65
N THR A 5 -9.12 6.45 -2.20
CA THR A 5 -9.86 5.18 -2.09
C THR A 5 -9.20 4.12 -2.96
N GLU A 6 -8.80 4.48 -4.17
CA GLU A 6 -8.15 3.55 -5.11
C GLU A 6 -6.78 3.10 -4.58
N SER A 7 -5.99 4.01 -4.00
CA SER A 7 -4.70 3.65 -3.39
C SER A 7 -4.84 2.67 -2.23
N ARG A 8 -5.90 2.77 -1.42
CA ARG A 8 -6.15 1.82 -0.32
C ARG A 8 -6.57 0.45 -0.82
N GLU A 9 -7.37 0.37 -1.87
CA GLU A 9 -7.76 -0.90 -2.47
C GLU A 9 -6.54 -1.62 -3.04
N VAL A 10 -5.67 -0.90 -3.73
CA VAL A 10 -4.39 -1.42 -4.24
C VAL A 10 -3.47 -1.86 -3.09
N LEU A 11 -3.34 -1.05 -2.04
CA LEU A 11 -2.55 -1.39 -0.85
C LEU A 11 -3.07 -2.67 -0.18
N ALA A 12 -4.39 -2.83 -0.06
CA ALA A 12 -5.01 -4.03 0.50
C ALA A 12 -4.73 -5.26 -0.36
N ARG A 13 -4.82 -5.14 -1.69
CA ARG A 13 -4.47 -6.22 -2.63
C ARG A 13 -3.00 -6.61 -2.56
N LEU A 14 -2.08 -5.65 -2.54
CA LEU A 14 -0.66 -5.91 -2.34
C LEU A 14 -0.43 -6.69 -1.05
N LYS A 15 -1.06 -6.25 0.05
CA LYS A 15 -0.96 -6.92 1.34
C LYS A 15 -1.40 -8.38 1.26
N THR A 16 -2.54 -8.67 0.66
CA THR A 16 -3.12 -10.03 0.64
C THR A 16 -2.49 -10.94 -0.42
N GLU A 17 -2.30 -10.44 -1.63
CA GLU A 17 -1.85 -11.22 -2.80
C GLU A 17 -0.33 -11.39 -2.86
N VAL A 18 0.43 -10.38 -2.43
CA VAL A 18 1.90 -10.36 -2.58
C VAL A 18 2.62 -10.58 -1.25
N PHE A 19 2.05 -10.09 -0.14
CA PHE A 19 2.74 -10.04 1.15
C PHE A 19 2.10 -10.90 2.25
N GLU A 20 1.27 -11.89 1.88
CA GLU A 20 0.70 -12.88 2.81
C GLU A 20 -0.01 -12.26 4.03
N SER A 21 -0.70 -11.14 3.81
CA SER A 21 -1.36 -10.35 4.87
C SER A 21 -0.42 -9.71 5.91
N SER A 22 0.89 -9.59 5.63
CA SER A 22 1.88 -9.01 6.55
C SER A 22 2.11 -7.52 6.32
N ASN A 23 1.71 -6.68 7.29
CA ASN A 23 2.00 -5.24 7.27
C ASN A 23 3.52 -4.98 7.31
N GLN A 24 4.31 -5.84 7.96
CA GLN A 24 5.76 -5.68 8.04
C GLN A 24 6.44 -5.88 6.69
N HIS A 25 6.04 -6.89 5.92
CA HIS A 25 6.60 -7.12 4.60
C HIS A 25 6.20 -6.02 3.61
N LEU A 26 4.95 -5.56 3.69
CA LEU A 26 4.48 -4.43 2.88
C LEU A 26 5.24 -3.14 3.21
N ALA A 27 5.45 -2.85 4.49
CA ALA A 27 6.24 -1.71 4.96
C ALA A 27 7.68 -1.75 4.42
N LEU A 28 8.33 -2.91 4.48
CA LEU A 28 9.68 -3.12 3.93
C LEU A 28 9.71 -2.89 2.41
N ALA A 29 8.72 -3.39 1.67
CA ALA A 29 8.67 -3.24 0.23
C ALA A 29 8.41 -1.79 -0.22
N LEU A 30 7.58 -1.06 0.52
CA LEU A 30 7.31 0.36 0.27
C LEU A 30 8.44 1.28 0.80
N GLY A 31 9.35 0.74 1.61
CA GLY A 31 10.36 1.52 2.32
C GLY A 31 9.72 2.54 3.27
N ARG A 32 8.62 2.15 3.92
CA ARG A 32 7.82 2.98 4.84
C ARG A 32 7.77 2.34 6.22
N PRO A 33 7.58 3.13 7.29
CA PRO A 33 7.42 2.56 8.63
C PRO A 33 6.11 1.78 8.74
N VAL A 34 6.13 0.68 9.50
CA VAL A 34 4.95 -0.18 9.67
C VAL A 34 3.79 0.55 10.35
N ASP A 35 4.07 1.49 11.25
CA ASP A 35 3.05 2.34 11.89
C ASP A 35 2.29 3.20 10.88
N GLU A 36 2.98 3.67 9.83
CA GLU A 36 2.36 4.46 8.75
C GLU A 36 1.47 3.56 7.87
N ILE A 37 1.91 2.33 7.58
CA ILE A 37 1.06 1.33 6.90
C ILE A 37 -0.20 1.02 7.72
N ASP A 38 -0.05 0.83 9.03
CA ASP A 38 -1.17 0.54 9.91
C ASP A 38 -2.17 1.70 9.97
N LEU A 39 -1.66 2.93 10.06
CA LEU A 39 -2.45 4.16 10.01
C LEU A 39 -3.28 4.25 8.71
N TRP A 40 -2.71 3.92 7.56
CA TRP A 40 -3.44 3.91 6.28
C TRP A 40 -4.58 2.91 6.26
N PHE A 41 -4.38 1.72 6.83
CA PHE A 41 -5.44 0.71 6.97
C PHE A 41 -6.51 1.10 7.98
N GLN A 42 -6.18 1.92 8.97
CA GLN A 42 -7.13 2.48 9.93
C GLN A 42 -7.90 3.71 9.40
N GLY A 43 -7.62 4.15 8.18
CA GLY A 43 -8.30 5.29 7.57
C GLY A 43 -7.54 6.60 7.62
N GLY A 44 -6.27 6.60 8.02
CA GLY A 44 -5.39 7.76 7.96
C GLY A 44 -4.96 8.12 6.53
N GLU A 45 -4.60 9.39 6.34
CA GLU A 45 -4.24 9.97 5.04
C GLU A 45 -3.06 9.22 4.39
N ILE A 46 -3.17 9.01 3.08
CA ILE A 46 -2.08 8.50 2.24
C ILE A 46 -1.62 9.68 1.40
N ASP A 47 -0.45 10.21 1.71
CA ASP A 47 0.16 11.31 0.97
C ASP A 47 0.52 10.90 -0.47
N GLU A 48 0.69 11.89 -1.35
CA GLU A 48 0.98 11.67 -2.78
C GLU A 48 2.21 10.78 -3.03
N ASP A 49 3.31 10.95 -2.27
CA ASP A 49 4.49 10.07 -2.38
C ASP A 49 4.16 8.60 -2.06
N ALA A 50 3.34 8.39 -1.02
CA ALA A 50 2.91 7.06 -0.65
C ALA A 50 2.01 6.45 -1.74
N GLN A 51 1.14 7.24 -2.36
CA GLN A 51 0.32 6.80 -3.49
C GLN A 51 1.21 6.37 -4.68
N GLU A 52 2.23 7.16 -5.03
CA GLU A 52 3.17 6.82 -6.10
C GLU A 52 3.90 5.50 -5.82
N LYS A 53 4.37 5.29 -4.58
CA LYS A 53 5.03 4.04 -4.17
C LYS A 53 4.10 2.83 -4.21
N ILE A 54 2.86 2.98 -3.73
CA ILE A 54 1.85 1.92 -3.76
C ILE A 54 1.57 1.53 -5.22
N ASN A 55 1.36 2.52 -6.09
CA ASN A 55 1.10 2.28 -7.50
C ASN A 55 2.30 1.65 -8.21
N GLY A 56 3.52 2.13 -7.97
CA GLY A 56 4.75 1.55 -8.52
C GLY A 56 4.92 0.09 -8.09
N LEU A 57 4.78 -0.19 -6.80
CA LEU A 57 4.88 -1.56 -6.28
C LEU A 57 3.78 -2.47 -6.84
N ALA A 58 2.56 -1.96 -7.01
CA ALA A 58 1.48 -2.69 -7.65
C ALA A 58 1.78 -3.00 -9.12
N GLN A 59 2.34 -2.05 -9.87
CA GLN A 59 2.78 -2.31 -11.24
C GLN A 59 3.92 -3.33 -11.32
N GLU A 60 4.80 -3.38 -10.33
CA GLU A 60 5.89 -4.36 -10.32
C GLU A 60 5.47 -5.77 -9.89
N ARG A 61 4.43 -5.89 -9.04
CA ARG A 61 4.07 -7.16 -8.37
C ARG A 61 2.71 -7.72 -8.75
N LEU A 62 1.79 -6.88 -9.21
CA LEU A 62 0.42 -7.26 -9.59
C LEU A 62 0.14 -7.07 -11.09
N ALA A 63 1.06 -6.49 -11.86
CA ALA A 63 0.92 -6.46 -13.31
C ALA A 63 1.24 -7.86 -13.87
N GLU A 64 0.19 -8.62 -14.17
CA GLU A 64 0.23 -9.80 -15.03
C GLU A 64 0.16 -9.43 -16.53
#